data_AF-A0A376W8F2-F1
#
_entry.id   AF-A0A376W8F2-F1
#
_cell.length_a   1.000
_cell.length_b   1.000
_cell.length_c   1.000
_cell.angle_alpha   90.00
_cell.angle_beta   90.00
_cell.angle_gamma   90.00
#
_symmetry.space_group_name_H-M   'P 1'
#
loop_
_entity.id
_entity.type
_entity.pdbx_description
1 polymer ?
#
loop_
_entity_poly.entity_id
_entity_poly.type
_entity_poly.pdbx_seq_one_letter_code
_entity_poly.pdbx_strand_id
1 'polypeptide(L)'
;MIRAAGGAGALSDWLLRHVKSCQWPHGDYHHSETVIHRYGTGAMVLCWHCDNQLRDQTSESLGQLAHQNLSAWMIDVIRHAISGTPGEGVIAGRIILVGGLQSGG
;
A
#
# COMPACT_ATOMS: atom_id res chain seq x y z
N MET A 1 -7.70 -1.16 -15.94
CA MET A 1 -8.05 -2.11 -14.87
C MET A 1 -6.76 -2.75 -14.36
N ILE A 2 -6.43 -2.60 -13.08
CA ILE A 2 -5.25 -3.28 -12.47
C ILE A 2 -5.72 -4.64 -11.94
N ARG A 3 -5.35 -5.70 -12.66
CA ARG A 3 -5.40 -7.10 -12.21
C ARG A 3 -4.02 -7.72 -12.47
N ALA A 4 -3.03 -7.30 -11.68
CA ALA A 4 -1.72 -7.94 -11.56
C ALA A 4 -1.15 -7.50 -10.20
N ALA A 5 -0.65 -8.46 -9.41
CA ALA A 5 -0.39 -8.38 -7.97
C ALA A 5 -1.66 -8.36 -7.09
N GLY A 6 -2.35 -9.50 -6.92
CA GLY A 6 -3.21 -9.80 -5.76
C GLY A 6 -4.27 -8.79 -5.28
N GLY A 7 -4.61 -7.77 -6.07
CA GLY A 7 -5.55 -6.71 -5.72
C GLY A 7 -5.19 -5.93 -4.46
N ALA A 8 -6.10 -5.06 -4.03
CA ALA A 8 -5.98 -4.32 -2.77
C ALA A 8 -5.93 -5.22 -1.51
N GLY A 9 -6.13 -6.54 -1.66
CA GLY A 9 -5.90 -7.55 -0.63
C GLY A 9 -4.41 -7.78 -0.35
N ALA A 10 -3.55 -7.83 -1.38
CA ALA A 10 -2.13 -8.10 -1.18
C ALA A 10 -1.39 -7.00 -0.39
N LEU A 11 -1.76 -5.73 -0.59
CA LEU A 11 -1.24 -4.62 0.22
C LEU A 11 -1.73 -4.74 1.67
N SER A 12 -3.02 -5.05 1.89
CA SER A 12 -3.58 -5.23 3.22
C SER A 12 -2.88 -6.37 3.97
N ASP A 13 -2.65 -7.50 3.32
CA ASP A 13 -1.95 -8.65 3.90
C ASP A 13 -0.49 -8.32 4.22
N TRP A 14 0.19 -7.58 3.34
CA TRP A 14 1.55 -7.10 3.58
C TRP A 14 1.60 -6.18 4.81
N LEU A 15 0.65 -5.25 4.93
CA LEU A 15 0.55 -4.34 6.08
C LEU A 15 0.34 -5.10 7.39
N LEU A 16 -0.55 -6.09 7.44
CA LEU A 16 -0.78 -6.90 8.63
C LEU A 16 0.50 -7.65 9.10
N ARG A 17 1.38 -8.01 8.16
CA ARG A 17 2.66 -8.66 8.48
C ARG A 17 3.72 -7.68 8.95
N HIS A 18 3.80 -6.48 8.37
CA HIS A 18 4.90 -5.54 8.57
C HIS A 18 4.62 -4.42 9.58
N VAL A 19 3.36 -4.09 9.82
CA VAL A 19 2.95 -2.97 10.67
C VAL A 19 2.15 -3.51 11.85
N LYS A 20 2.58 -3.20 13.07
CA LYS A 20 2.04 -3.77 14.31
C LYS A 20 1.30 -2.76 15.20
N SER A 21 1.32 -1.48 14.84
CA SER A 21 0.71 -0.40 15.62
C SER A 21 0.01 0.59 14.69
N CYS A 22 -0.85 1.43 15.28
CA CYS A 22 -1.44 2.57 14.59
C CYS A 22 -0.34 3.45 13.97
N GLN A 23 -0.50 3.80 12.70
CA GLN A 23 0.46 4.65 11.97
C GLN A 23 0.11 6.13 12.06
N TRP A 24 -1.12 6.49 12.45
CA TRP A 24 -1.55 7.89 12.54
C TRP A 24 -0.88 8.58 13.74
N PRO A 25 -0.07 9.64 13.54
CA PRO A 25 0.73 10.24 14.60
C PRO A 25 0.00 11.36 15.37
N HIS A 26 -1.17 11.80 14.89
CA HIS A 26 -1.88 12.97 15.42
C HIS A 26 -3.07 12.60 16.33
N GLY A 27 -3.09 11.38 16.88
CA GLY A 27 -4.14 10.95 17.81
C GLY A 27 -3.70 11.12 19.26
N ASP A 28 -4.52 11.77 20.08
CA ASP A 28 -4.26 11.92 21.52
C ASP A 28 -4.52 10.61 22.29
N TYR A 29 -5.21 9.66 21.65
CA TYR A 29 -5.50 8.34 22.17
C TYR A 29 -5.39 7.28 21.07
N HIS A 30 -4.77 6.15 21.40
CA HIS A 30 -4.66 4.98 20.52
C HIS A 30 -5.22 3.74 21.21
N HIS A 31 -6.20 3.12 20.56
CA HIS A 31 -6.71 1.82 20.98
C HIS A 31 -5.72 0.70 20.60
N SER A 32 -5.75 -0.42 21.33
CA SER A 32 -4.83 -1.55 21.08
C SER A 32 -5.16 -2.31 19.79
N GLU A 33 -6.45 -2.43 19.47
CA GLU A 33 -6.93 -3.10 18.27
C GLU A 33 -6.63 -2.27 17.01
N THR A 34 -6.04 -2.91 16.02
CA THR A 34 -5.69 -2.32 14.73
C THR A 34 -6.56 -2.84 13.59
N VAL A 35 -6.79 -1.98 12.60
CA VAL A 35 -7.61 -2.23 11.42
C VAL A 35 -6.91 -1.69 10.17
N ILE A 36 -7.28 -2.23 9.01
CA ILE A 36 -6.83 -1.72 7.71
C ILE A 36 -7.81 -0.65 7.22
N HIS A 37 -7.34 0.59 7.18
CA HIS A 37 -8.07 1.71 6.58
C HIS A 37 -7.66 1.86 5.11
N ARG A 38 -8.65 1.84 4.19
CA ARG A 38 -8.42 2.02 2.76
C ARG A 38 -8.57 3.50 2.39
N TYR A 39 -7.61 4.03 1.65
CA TYR A 39 -7.62 5.43 1.24
C TYR A 39 -7.11 5.56 -0.20
N GLY A 40 -8.01 5.93 -1.12
CA GLY A 40 -7.73 5.92 -2.55
C GLY A 40 -7.28 4.54 -3.03
N THR A 41 -6.11 4.47 -3.67
CA THR A 41 -5.48 3.21 -4.12
C THR A 41 -4.58 2.56 -3.07
N GLY A 42 -4.32 3.24 -1.95
CA GLY A 42 -3.47 2.77 -0.86
C GLY A 42 -4.27 2.26 0.34
N ALA A 43 -3.53 1.87 1.38
CA ALA A 43 -4.08 1.45 2.65
C ALA A 43 -3.10 1.75 3.78
N MET A 44 -3.60 1.81 5.01
CA MET A 44 -2.81 2.03 6.22
C MET A 44 -3.36 1.25 7.40
N VAL A 45 -2.51 1.02 8.40
CA VAL A 45 -2.90 0.41 9.67
C VAL A 45 -3.23 1.52 10.66
N LEU A 46 -4.48 1.58 11.09
CA LEU A 46 -4.94 2.49 12.14
C LEU A 46 -5.38 1.67 13.35
N CYS A 47 -5.39 2.27 14.55
CA CYS A 47 -6.18 1.70 15.63
C CYS A 47 -7.67 1.94 15.38
N TRP A 48 -8.53 1.13 16.00
CA TRP A 48 -9.99 1.26 15.87
C TRP A 48 -10.50 2.67 16.16
N HIS A 49 -9.93 3.35 17.17
CA HIS A 49 -10.30 4.73 17.50
C HIS A 49 -9.96 5.73 16.38
N CYS A 50 -8.71 5.71 15.89
CA CYS A 50 -8.29 6.61 14.81
C CYS A 50 -9.05 6.32 13.51
N ASP A 51 -9.31 5.05 13.18
CA ASP A 51 -10.10 4.68 12.00
C ASP A 51 -11.50 5.30 12.04
N ASN A 52 -12.20 5.19 13.19
CA ASN A 52 -13.51 5.80 13.36
C ASN A 52 -13.45 7.33 13.28
N GLN A 53 -12.43 7.96 13.86
CA GLN A 53 -12.30 9.42 13.84
C GLN A 53 -12.03 9.96 12.43
N LEU A 54 -11.25 9.22 11.62
CA LEU A 54 -10.75 9.66 10.33
C LEU A 54 -11.59 9.17 9.14
N ARG A 55 -12.61 8.33 9.38
CA ARG A 55 -13.38 7.61 8.36
C ARG A 55 -13.89 8.47 7.20
N ASP A 56 -14.39 9.66 7.53
CA ASP A 56 -15.00 10.59 6.58
C ASP A 56 -14.13 11.83 6.35
N GLN A 57 -12.87 11.81 6.81
CA GLN A 57 -11.94 12.93 6.64
C GLN A 57 -11.07 12.72 5.40
N THR A 58 -10.92 13.79 4.62
CA THR A 58 -9.90 13.87 3.58
C THR A 58 -8.77 14.78 4.05
N SER A 59 -7.57 14.25 4.18
CA SER A 59 -6.38 15.05 4.50
C SER A 59 -5.20 14.64 3.64
N GLU A 60 -4.31 15.60 3.37
CA GLU A 60 -3.07 15.35 2.65
C GLU A 60 -2.18 14.35 3.41
N SER A 61 -2.13 14.46 4.74
CA SER A 61 -1.38 13.54 5.60
C SER A 61 -1.87 12.08 5.48
N LEU A 62 -3.19 11.85 5.36
CA LEU A 62 -3.73 10.52 5.11
C LEU A 62 -3.35 10.00 3.73
N GLY A 63 -3.44 10.86 2.70
CA GLY A 63 -2.99 10.52 1.36
C GLY A 63 -1.51 10.14 1.31
N GLN A 64 -0.66 10.92 1.98
CA GLN A 64 0.78 10.68 2.06
C GLN A 64 1.08 9.36 2.78
N LEU A 65 0.42 9.09 3.92
CA LEU A 65 0.59 7.85 4.66
C LEU A 65 0.20 6.62 3.82
N ALA A 66 -0.93 6.68 3.12
CA ALA A 66 -1.38 5.62 2.23
C ALA A 66 -0.39 5.39 1.06
N HIS A 67 0.15 6.48 0.50
CA HIS A 67 1.10 6.43 -0.61
C HIS A 67 2.47 5.86 -0.18
N GLN A 68 2.94 6.19 1.02
CA GLN A 68 4.16 5.63 1.59
C GLN A 68 4.05 4.11 1.75
N ASN A 69 2.93 3.64 2.31
CA ASN A 69 2.66 2.21 2.45
C ASN A 69 2.60 1.49 1.09
N LEU A 70 1.91 2.08 0.12
CA LEU A 70 1.83 1.53 -1.24
C LEU A 70 3.22 1.41 -1.89
N SER A 71 4.03 2.46 -1.75
CA SER A 71 5.40 2.51 -2.30
C SER A 71 6.31 1.47 -1.64
N ALA A 72 6.26 1.37 -0.30
CA ALA A 72 7.04 0.38 0.45
C ALA A 72 6.69 -1.05 0.05
N TRP A 73 5.40 -1.35 -0.10
CA TRP A 73 4.93 -2.64 -0.59
C TRP A 73 5.39 -2.93 -2.03
N MET A 74 5.30 -1.96 -2.94
CA MET A 74 5.79 -2.14 -4.32
C MET A 74 7.28 -2.45 -4.37
N ILE A 75 8.10 -1.78 -3.56
CA ILE A 75 9.54 -2.05 -3.45
C ILE A 75 9.76 -3.49 -2.94
N ASP A 76 8.99 -3.92 -1.94
CA ASP A 76 9.07 -5.27 -1.41
C ASP A 76 8.74 -6.33 -2.48
N VAL A 77 7.66 -6.13 -3.24
CA VAL A 77 7.26 -7.01 -4.36
C VAL A 77 8.36 -7.09 -5.43
N ILE A 78 8.92 -5.94 -5.83
CA ILE A 78 9.98 -5.88 -6.85
C ILE A 78 11.24 -6.59 -6.34
N ARG A 79 11.62 -6.37 -5.08
CA ARG A 79 12.79 -7.03 -4.47
C ARG A 79 12.62 -8.55 -4.50
N HIS A 80 11.48 -9.07 -4.07
CA HIS A 80 11.21 -10.52 -4.11
C HIS A 80 11.23 -11.08 -5.53
N ALA A 81 10.74 -10.33 -6.52
CA ALA A 81 10.78 -10.76 -7.92
C ALA A 81 12.21 -10.80 -8.50
N ILE A 82 13.08 -9.88 -8.08
CA ILE A 82 14.48 -9.80 -8.55
C ILE A 82 15.41 -10.75 -7.77
N SER A 83 15.12 -11.03 -6.50
CA SER A 83 15.87 -11.99 -5.68
C SER A 83 15.65 -13.45 -6.08
N GLY A 84 14.70 -13.74 -6.97
CA GLY A 84 14.65 -15.02 -7.71
C GLY A 84 15.82 -15.10 -8.69
N THR A 85 16.84 -15.86 -8.35
CA THR A 85 18.08 -16.04 -9.12
C THR A 85 17.85 -16.69 -10.49
N PRO A 86 18.72 -16.41 -11.50
CA PRO A 86 18.64 -17.01 -12.82
C PRO A 86 19.05 -18.49 -12.74
N GLY A 87 18.06 -19.37 -12.75
CA GLY A 87 18.28 -20.82 -12.67
C GLY A 87 17.06 -21.67 -12.98
N GLU A 88 15.85 -21.15 -12.80
CA GLU A 88 14.62 -21.83 -13.20
C GLU A 88 13.65 -20.80 -13.78
N GLY A 89 13.16 -21.09 -14.99
CA GLY A 89 12.32 -20.19 -15.75
C GLY A 89 11.00 -19.85 -15.07
N VAL A 90 10.40 -18.78 -15.59
CA VAL A 90 9.02 -18.32 -15.40
C VAL A 90 8.78 -17.39 -14.20
N ILE A 91 9.23 -16.14 -14.32
CA ILE A 91 8.38 -14.93 -14.32
C ILE A 91 9.14 -13.70 -14.86
N ALA A 92 9.81 -13.86 -16.00
CA ALA A 92 10.11 -12.72 -16.86
C ALA A 92 8.81 -12.34 -17.58
N GLY A 93 7.97 -11.54 -16.94
CA GLY A 93 6.63 -11.28 -17.45
C GLY A 93 6.03 -9.98 -16.94
N ARG A 94 6.38 -8.88 -17.63
CA ARG A 94 5.45 -7.78 -17.92
C ARG A 94 5.28 -6.71 -16.83
N ILE A 95 6.35 -5.97 -16.55
CA ILE A 95 6.24 -4.56 -16.11
C ILE A 95 6.19 -3.70 -17.37
N ILE A 96 5.00 -3.47 -17.91
CA ILE A 96 4.78 -2.39 -18.89
C ILE A 96 4.66 -1.11 -18.07
N LEU A 97 5.63 -0.22 -18.24
CA LEU A 97 5.55 1.18 -17.81
C LEU A 97 4.29 1.79 -18.46
N VAL A 98 3.22 1.98 -17.67
CA VAL A 98 2.12 2.84 -18.08
C VAL A 98 2.57 4.28 -17.86
N GLY A 99 3.20 4.85 -18.88
CA GLY A 99 3.55 6.27 -18.98
C GLY A 99 3.13 6.78 -20.34
N GLY A 100 1.83 6.83 -20.60
CA GLY A 100 1.28 7.58 -21.73
C GLY A 100 1.43 9.07 -21.45
N LEU A 101 2.39 9.71 -22.12
CA LEU A 101 2.38 11.15 -22.34
C LEU A 101 1.61 11.40 -23.64
N GLN A 102 0.51 12.13 -23.55
CA GLN A 102 -0.24 12.65 -24.69
C GLN A 102 0.50 13.83 -25.34
N SER A 103 0.21 14.02 -26.63
CA SER A 103 0.18 15.29 -27.41
C SER A 103 1.47 15.88 -27.99
N GLY A 104 1.42 16.12 -29.32
CA GLY A 104 1.80 17.40 -29.93
C GLY A 104 2.97 17.36 -30.92
N GLY A 105 2.67 17.39 -32.22
CA GLY A 105 3.63 17.58 -33.32
C GLY A 105 3.05 17.20 -34.66
#